data_AF-A0AAV4UZQ7-F1
#
_entry.id   AF-A0AAV4UZQ7-F1
#
_cell.length_a   1.000
_cell.length_b   1.000
_cell.length_c   1.000
_cell.angle_alpha   90.00
_cell.angle_beta   90.00
_cell.angle_gamma   90.00
#
_symmetry.space_group_name_H-M   'P 1'
#
loop_
_entity.id
_entity.type
_entity.pdbx_description
1 polymer ?
#
loop_
_entity_poly.entity_id
_entity_poly.type
_entity_poly.pdbx_seq_one_letter_code
_entity_poly.pdbx_strand_id
1 'polypeptide(L)'
;MMMACDLCGSWKRWEEHKNIVWSLYKEYFNQGDKEVNFGMVTPGHMLRTNAESIPRYQTAFLINVAIPIFELLSKVFPQLSEITKTTQENLECWKTYK
;
A
#
# COMPACT_ATOMS: atom_id res chain seq x y z
N MET A 1 18.16 1.20 -1.11
CA MET A 1 17.84 -0.16 -1.61
C MET A 1 16.87 -0.90 -0.68
N MET A 2 17.14 -1.01 0.63
CA MET A 2 16.25 -1.73 1.58
C MET A 2 14.78 -1.25 1.57
N MET A 3 14.52 0.07 1.58
CA MET A 3 13.16 0.62 1.51
C MET A 3 12.38 0.18 0.25
N ALA A 4 13.05 0.11 -0.90
CA ALA A 4 12.41 -0.34 -2.14
C ALA A 4 12.08 -1.84 -2.09
N CYS A 5 12.89 -2.63 -1.39
CA CYS A 5 12.61 -4.05 -1.15
C CYS A 5 11.43 -4.24 -0.19
N ASP A 6 11.35 -3.45 0.87
CA ASP A 6 10.24 -3.48 1.83
C ASP A 6 8.90 -3.16 1.14
N LEU A 7 8.91 -2.18 0.23
CA LEU A 7 7.73 -1.78 -0.55
C LEU A 7 7.52 -2.61 -1.82
N CYS A 8 8.17 -3.77 -1.98
CA CYS A 8 8.15 -4.48 -3.27
C CYS A 8 6.77 -5.02 -3.70
N GLY A 9 5.82 -5.09 -2.77
CA GLY A 9 4.42 -5.39 -3.08
C GLY A 9 3.76 -4.34 -3.98
N SER A 10 4.25 -3.10 -3.98
CA SER A 10 3.67 -1.98 -4.74
C SER A 10 3.87 -2.06 -6.26
N TRP A 11 4.82 -2.86 -6.74
CA TRP A 11 5.13 -3.05 -8.16
C TRP A 11 4.90 -4.48 -8.66
N LYS A 12 4.12 -5.28 -7.92
CA LYS A 12 3.60 -6.56 -8.44
C LYS A 12 2.44 -6.31 -9.40
N ARG A 13 2.01 -7.32 -10.15
CA ARG A 13 0.81 -7.18 -10.99
C ARG A 13 -0.38 -6.93 -10.07
N TRP A 14 -1.39 -6.27 -10.62
CA TRP A 14 -2.53 -5.76 -9.88
C TRP A 14 -3.14 -6.79 -8.90
N GLU A 15 -3.38 -8.02 -9.35
CA GLU A 15 -4.00 -9.05 -8.51
C GLU A 15 -3.12 -9.43 -7.32
N GLU A 16 -1.81 -9.58 -7.51
CA GLU A 16 -0.90 -9.86 -6.40
C GLU A 16 -0.75 -8.65 -5.47
N HIS A 17 -0.61 -7.44 -6.04
CA HIS A 17 -0.52 -6.20 -5.27
C HIS A 17 -1.74 -6.04 -4.34
N LYS A 18 -2.94 -6.18 -4.90
CA LYS A 18 -4.21 -6.11 -4.17
C LYS A 18 -4.28 -7.16 -3.05
N ASN A 19 -3.88 -8.40 -3.32
CA ASN A 19 -3.87 -9.47 -2.30
C ASN A 19 -2.89 -9.19 -1.15
N ILE A 20 -1.72 -8.61 -1.47
CA ILE A 20 -0.74 -8.19 -0.46
C ILE A 20 -1.34 -7.06 0.40
N VAL A 21 -1.92 -6.03 -0.22
CA VAL A 21 -2.56 -4.91 0.49
C VAL A 21 -3.67 -5.41 1.43
N TRP A 22 -4.53 -6.31 0.97
CA TRP A 22 -5.58 -6.87 1.82
C TRP A 22 -5.04 -7.72 2.97
N SER A 23 -3.94 -8.44 2.76
CA SER A 23 -3.27 -9.19 3.83
C SER A 23 -2.73 -8.24 4.91
N LEU A 24 -2.13 -7.11 4.51
CA LEU A 24 -1.66 -6.07 5.43
C LEU A 24 -2.81 -5.45 6.23
N TYR A 25 -3.92 -5.09 5.58
CA TYR A 25 -5.07 -4.56 6.30
C TYR A 25 -5.73 -5.57 7.23
N LYS A 26 -5.76 -6.86 6.85
CA LYS A 26 -6.25 -7.92 7.72
C LYS A 26 -5.41 -8.02 9.00
N GLU A 27 -4.09 -7.94 8.88
CA GLU A 27 -3.19 -7.88 10.03
C GLU A 27 -3.45 -6.63 10.87
N TYR A 28 -3.54 -5.46 10.23
CA TYR A 28 -3.81 -4.19 10.88
C TYR A 28 -5.12 -4.16 11.66
N PHE A 29 -6.18 -4.76 11.10
CA PHE A 29 -7.47 -4.91 11.76
C PHE A 29 -7.40 -5.87 12.95
N ASN A 30 -6.74 -7.01 12.78
CA ASN A 30 -6.56 -7.98 13.87
C ASN A 30 -5.75 -7.39 15.03
N GLN A 31 -4.78 -6.53 14.76
CA GLN A 31 -4.10 -5.76 15.80
C GLN A 31 -5.08 -4.78 16.48
N GLY A 32 -5.83 -4.00 15.70
CA GLY A 32 -6.81 -3.05 16.25
C GLY A 32 -7.86 -3.71 17.15
N ASP A 33 -8.37 -4.89 16.76
CA ASP A 33 -9.33 -5.65 17.56
C ASP A 33 -8.73 -6.11 18.90
N LYS A 34 -7.45 -6.50 18.92
CA LYS A 34 -6.74 -6.84 20.17
C LYS A 34 -6.60 -5.62 21.08
N GLU A 35 -6.23 -4.47 20.51
CA GLU A 35 -6.03 -3.22 21.26
C GLU A 35 -7.35 -2.71 21.88
N VAL A 36 -8.47 -2.88 21.19
CA VAL A 36 -9.81 -2.58 21.73
C VAL A 36 -10.13 -3.43 22.95
N ASN A 37 -9.73 -4.70 22.98
CA ASN A 37 -9.92 -5.55 24.17
C ASN A 37 -9.12 -5.05 25.39
N PHE A 38 -8.08 -4.23 25.18
CA PHE A 38 -7.35 -3.54 26.24
C PHE A 38 -7.91 -2.15 26.57
N GLY A 39 -9.08 -1.78 26.01
CA GLY A 39 -9.75 -0.51 26.25
C GLY A 39 -9.20 0.66 25.42
N MET A 40 -8.44 0.40 24.36
CA MET A 40 -7.88 1.44 23.48
C MET A 40 -8.71 1.61 22.21
N VAL A 41 -8.94 2.85 21.78
CA VAL A 41 -9.45 3.12 20.43
C VAL A 41 -8.25 3.36 19.52
N THR A 42 -8.07 2.52 18.50
CA THR A 42 -6.88 2.57 17.64
C THR A 42 -7.23 2.80 16.17
N PRO A 43 -6.29 3.32 15.36
CA PRO A 43 -6.59 3.63 13.97
C PRO A 43 -6.93 2.37 13.15
N GLY A 44 -6.42 1.19 13.52
CA GLY A 44 -6.80 -0.09 12.91
C GLY A 44 -8.28 -0.41 13.10
N HIS A 45 -8.80 -0.20 14.30
CA HIS A 45 -10.22 -0.37 14.59
C HIS A 45 -11.08 0.67 13.84
N MET A 46 -10.70 1.96 13.87
CA MET A 46 -11.42 3.01 13.16
C MET A 46 -11.46 2.76 11.65
N LEU A 47 -10.33 2.34 11.07
CA LEU A 47 -10.24 2.05 9.65
C LEU A 47 -11.09 0.83 9.25
N ARG A 48 -11.17 -0.20 10.11
CA ARG A 48 -12.05 -1.35 9.88
C ARG A 48 -13.51 -0.93 9.74
N THR A 49 -13.97 -0.01 10.57
CA THR A 49 -15.34 0.54 10.49
C THR A 49 -15.55 1.48 9.29
N ASN A 50 -14.48 1.91 8.62
CA ASN A 50 -14.50 2.78 7.45
C ASN A 50 -13.67 2.20 6.30
N ALA A 51 -13.80 0.89 6.04
CA ALA A 51 -12.96 0.19 5.06
C ALA A 51 -13.11 0.73 3.63
N GLU A 52 -14.22 1.40 3.32
CA GLU A 52 -14.46 2.09 2.04
C GLU A 52 -13.43 3.19 1.75
N SER A 53 -12.75 3.70 2.77
CA SER A 53 -11.69 4.71 2.62
C SER A 53 -10.33 4.14 2.20
N ILE A 54 -10.16 2.80 2.18
CA ILE A 54 -8.90 2.13 1.84
C ILE A 54 -8.35 2.54 0.47
N PRO A 55 -9.14 2.59 -0.63
CA PRO A 55 -8.63 2.98 -1.94
C PRO A 55 -8.02 4.38 -1.94
N ARG A 56 -8.62 5.32 -1.20
CA ARG A 56 -8.07 6.67 -1.00
C ARG A 56 -6.73 6.62 -0.27
N TYR A 57 -6.62 5.83 0.79
CA TYR A 57 -5.35 5.68 1.52
C TYR A 57 -4.26 5.02 0.67
N GLN A 58 -4.59 4.00 -0.12
CA GLN A 58 -3.65 3.35 -1.04
C GLN A 58 -3.18 4.32 -2.14
N THR A 59 -4.10 5.10 -2.71
CA THR A 59 -3.75 6.17 -3.67
C THR A 59 -2.77 7.15 -3.04
N ALA A 60 -3.06 7.65 -1.83
CA ALA A 60 -2.20 8.59 -1.13
C ALA A 60 -0.83 7.98 -0.79
N PHE A 61 -0.78 6.71 -0.39
CA PHE A 61 0.46 5.99 -0.10
C PHE A 61 1.33 5.83 -1.35
N LEU A 62 0.75 5.42 -2.47
CA LEU A 62 1.49 5.26 -3.72
C LEU A 62 2.06 6.58 -4.22
N ILE A 63 1.27 7.67 -4.19
CA ILE A 63 1.70 9.00 -4.64
C ILE A 63 2.80 9.57 -3.75
N ASN A 64 2.62 9.53 -2.43
CA ASN A 64 3.50 10.26 -1.51
C ASN A 64 4.68 9.44 -1.00
N VAL A 65 4.67 8.11 -1.15
CA VAL A 65 5.69 7.22 -0.59
C VAL A 65 6.30 6.33 -1.67
N ALA A 66 5.52 5.42 -2.25
CA ALA A 66 6.08 4.34 -3.08
C ALA A 66 6.67 4.85 -4.41
N ILE A 67 5.93 5.66 -5.16
CA ILE A 67 6.38 6.17 -6.47
C ILE A 67 7.64 7.02 -6.33
N PRO A 68 7.75 8.02 -5.42
CA PRO A 68 8.98 8.79 -5.24
C PRO A 68 10.21 7.93 -4.95
N ILE A 69 10.05 6.87 -4.14
CA ILE A 69 11.15 5.94 -3.82
C ILE A 69 11.60 5.18 -5.08
N PHE A 70 10.66 4.68 -5.89
CA PHE A 70 11.00 3.95 -7.11
C PHE A 70 11.51 4.85 -8.23
N GLU A 71 11.02 6.08 -8.35
CA GLU A 71 11.60 7.08 -9.27
C GLU A 71 13.07 7.36 -8.95
N LEU A 72 13.41 7.53 -7.66
CA LEU A 72 14.79 7.69 -7.24
C LEU A 72 15.62 6.43 -7.53
N LEU A 73 15.06 5.24 -7.30
CA LEU A 73 15.73 3.98 -7.63
C LEU A 73 16.04 3.88 -9.12
N SER A 74 15.09 4.23 -9.97
CA SER A 74 15.24 4.20 -11.44
C SER A 74 16.24 5.23 -11.96
N LYS A 75 16.43 6.36 -11.27
CA LYS A 75 17.51 7.32 -11.59
C LYS A 75 18.90 6.74 -11.37
N VAL A 76 19.06 5.87 -10.36
CA VAL A 76 20.34 5.21 -10.05
C VAL A 76 20.55 3.96 -10.90
N PHE A 77 19.48 3.20 -11.13
CA PHE A 77 19.49 1.95 -11.90
C PHE A 77 18.43 2.03 -13.01
N PRO A 78 18.74 2.62 -14.18
CA PRO A 78 17.77 2.83 -15.25
C PRO A 78 17.07 1.56 -15.74
N GLN A 79 17.72 0.39 -15.60
CA GLN A 79 17.14 -0.91 -15.92
C GLN A 79 15.94 -1.30 -15.03
N LEU A 80 15.71 -0.58 -13.92
CA LEU A 80 14.60 -0.82 -13.00
C LEU A 80 13.38 0.10 -13.25
N SER A 81 13.36 0.86 -14.35
CA SER A 81 12.28 1.79 -14.69
C SER A 81 10.88 1.16 -14.74
N GLU A 82 10.80 -0.13 -15.07
CA GLU A 82 9.53 -0.88 -15.07
C GLU A 82 8.88 -0.92 -13.68
N ILE A 83 9.66 -0.89 -12.59
CA ILE A 83 9.14 -0.85 -11.21
C ILE A 83 8.27 0.38 -11.00
N THR A 84 8.75 1.55 -11.42
CA THR A 84 8.01 2.81 -11.32
C THR A 84 6.73 2.76 -12.16
N LYS A 85 6.83 2.25 -13.39
CA LYS A 85 5.71 2.14 -14.32
C LYS A 85 4.61 1.23 -13.80
N THR A 86 4.94 0.01 -13.37
CA THR A 86 3.94 -0.92 -12.79
C THR A 86 3.31 -0.35 -11.51
N THR A 87 4.06 0.40 -10.70
CA THR A 87 3.50 1.08 -9.52
C THR A 87 2.49 2.16 -9.91
N GLN A 88 2.74 2.90 -10.98
CA GLN A 88 1.79 3.88 -11.53
C GLN A 88 0.54 3.22 -12.12
N GLU A 89 0.69 2.06 -12.77
CA GLU A 89 -0.47 1.26 -13.24
C GLU A 89 -1.35 0.82 -12.06
N ASN A 90 -0.75 0.34 -10.97
CA ASN A 90 -1.46 -0.01 -9.73
C ASN A 90 -2.17 1.22 -9.11
N LEU A 91 -1.58 2.42 -9.19
CA LEU A 91 -2.23 3.66 -8.76
C LEU A 91 -3.52 3.93 -9.55
N GLU A 92 -3.51 3.75 -10.87
CA GLU A 92 -4.71 3.94 -11.69
C GLU A 92 -5.79 2.88 -11.39
N CYS A 93 -5.39 1.65 -11.09
CA CYS A 93 -6.31 0.63 -10.60
C CYS A 93 -6.96 1.06 -9.28
N TRP A 94 -6.21 1.60 -8.31
CA TRP A 94 -6.78 2.08 -7.06
C TRP A 94 -7.72 3.29 -7.22
N LYS A 95 -7.43 4.20 -8.15
CA LYS A 95 -8.31 5.35 -8.44
C LYS A 95 -9.68 4.93 -8.99
N THR A 96 -9.75 3.79 -9.66
CA THR A 96 -10.97 3.25 -10.26
C THR A 96 -11.58 2.10 -9.44
N TYR A 97 -10.92 1.68 -8.36
CA TYR A 97 -11.35 0.61 -7.48
C TYR A 97 -12.63 0.97 -6.72
N LYS A 98 -13.60 0.07 -6.71
CA LYS A 98 -14.89 0.19 -6.04
C LYS A 98 -15.10 -0.97 -5.08
#